data_AF-A0A8T1W7H1-F1
#
_entry.id   AF-A0A8T1W7H1-F1
#
_cell.length_a   1.000
_cell.length_b   1.000
_cell.length_c   1.000
_cell.angle_alpha   90.00
_cell.angle_beta   90.00
_cell.angle_gamma   90.00
#
_symmetry.space_group_name_H-M   'P 1'
#
loop_
_entity.id
_entity.type
_entity.pdbx_description
1 polymer ?
#
loop_
_entity_poly.entity_id
_entity_poly.type
_entity_poly.pdbx_seq_one_letter_code
_entity_poly.pdbx_strand_id
1 'polypeptide(L)'
;MRGVFGSTSVAVLLLQAASWRDGCDAAVLPVVKEVVSGTIFRKASYVTVDQYTLNIAASSAVVEIDVLSMETADNVTFSDVNADCDSAYIDPQVFLFKKLADGSLSYVANNDDAGDDNSAYYTRGRSDGSLTAEDSYLIQQLSKGTYVLAVGRYPLSQAAAAAGQSTDSVSDFSPYVCMARKASYGNYKMTVRVQSSSSASPISTRANSYVGNSCNVASSVTTECAYALPSDIGSDILNRCSYDKTIY
;
A
#
# COMPACT_ATOMS: atom_id res chain seq x y z
N MET A 1 32.30 -77.79 -23.73
CA MET A 1 32.12 -76.90 -24.90
C MET A 1 31.25 -75.73 -24.47
N ARG A 2 31.65 -74.54 -24.91
CA ARG A 2 31.08 -73.18 -24.77
C ARG A 2 29.55 -73.15 -24.55
N GLY A 3 28.96 -72.37 -23.63
CA GLY A 3 29.35 -71.05 -23.13
C GLY A 3 28.34 -70.03 -23.67
N VAL A 4 27.36 -69.68 -22.85
CA VAL A 4 26.20 -68.80 -23.12
C VAL A 4 26.64 -67.34 -23.27
N PHE A 5 26.20 -66.66 -24.33
CA PHE A 5 26.25 -65.19 -24.46
C PHE A 5 24.82 -64.64 -24.46
N GLY A 6 24.49 -63.86 -23.43
CA GLY A 6 23.26 -63.08 -23.31
C GLY A 6 23.63 -61.62 -23.01
N SER A 7 22.89 -60.72 -23.66
CA SER A 7 23.11 -59.29 -23.85
C SER A 7 23.63 -58.47 -22.67
N THR A 8 24.54 -57.55 -23.02
CA THR A 8 24.88 -56.33 -22.28
C THR A 8 23.66 -55.42 -22.11
N SER A 9 23.33 -55.08 -20.87
CA SER A 9 22.48 -53.93 -20.54
C SER A 9 23.31 -52.97 -19.69
N VAL A 10 23.38 -51.72 -20.17
CA VAL A 10 24.07 -50.61 -19.54
C VAL A 10 23.29 -50.21 -18.29
N ALA A 11 23.86 -50.47 -17.11
CA ALA A 11 23.34 -49.93 -15.86
C ALA A 11 23.69 -48.45 -15.78
N VAL A 12 22.67 -47.59 -15.86
CA VAL A 12 22.80 -46.16 -15.54
C VAL A 12 22.97 -46.04 -14.03
N LEU A 13 24.15 -45.61 -13.61
CA LEU A 13 24.48 -45.28 -12.22
C LEU A 13 23.75 -43.99 -11.85
N LEU A 14 22.58 -44.08 -11.22
CA LEU A 14 21.95 -42.95 -10.53
C LEU A 14 22.75 -42.67 -9.26
N LEU A 15 23.63 -41.66 -9.30
CA LEU A 15 24.21 -41.09 -8.09
C LEU A 15 23.08 -40.51 -7.22
N GLN A 16 22.75 -41.21 -6.14
CA GLN A 16 22.07 -40.59 -5.00
C GLN A 16 23.07 -39.74 -4.25
N ALA A 17 23.04 -38.42 -4.48
CA ALA A 17 23.67 -37.47 -3.58
C ALA A 17 22.73 -37.22 -2.39
N ALA A 18 22.81 -38.09 -1.38
CA ALA A 18 22.31 -37.79 -0.06
C ALA A 18 23.37 -36.94 0.66
N SER A 19 23.30 -35.62 0.57
CA SER A 19 24.08 -34.72 1.43
C SER A 19 23.25 -34.31 2.63
N TRP A 20 23.63 -34.84 3.78
CA TRP A 20 23.28 -34.37 5.10
C TRP A 20 23.87 -32.97 5.30
N ARG A 21 23.01 -31.98 5.56
CA ARG A 21 23.38 -30.70 6.16
C ARG A 21 22.38 -30.41 7.29
N ASP A 22 22.72 -30.88 8.48
CA ASP A 22 22.23 -30.29 9.72
C ASP A 22 22.87 -28.91 9.86
N GLY A 23 22.03 -27.87 9.79
CA GLY A 23 22.46 -26.49 9.90
C GLY A 23 21.39 -25.52 9.43
N CYS A 24 20.28 -25.43 10.16
CA CYS A 24 19.33 -24.31 10.21
C CYS A 24 19.10 -23.48 8.92
N ASP A 25 18.96 -24.11 7.75
CA ASP A 25 18.36 -23.48 6.59
C ASP A 25 16.85 -23.46 6.85
N ALA A 26 16.38 -22.44 7.59
CA ALA A 26 14.97 -22.12 7.56
C ALA A 26 14.60 -21.89 6.10
N ALA A 27 13.83 -22.83 5.52
CA ALA A 27 13.43 -22.74 4.13
C ALA A 27 12.86 -21.35 3.85
N VAL A 28 13.51 -20.61 2.95
CA VAL A 28 13.09 -19.24 2.60
C VAL A 28 11.66 -19.33 2.08
N LEU A 29 10.72 -18.73 2.82
CA LEU A 29 9.32 -18.75 2.45
C LEU A 29 9.11 -17.95 1.16
N PRO A 30 8.28 -18.43 0.21
CA PRO A 30 7.92 -17.64 -0.95
C PRO A 30 7.20 -16.35 -0.53
N VAL A 31 7.26 -15.33 -1.39
CA VAL A 31 6.58 -14.05 -1.17
C VAL A 31 5.29 -14.02 -1.96
N VAL A 32 4.16 -13.80 -1.27
CA VAL A 32 2.88 -13.47 -1.89
C VAL A 32 2.78 -11.96 -1.99
N LYS A 33 2.58 -11.46 -3.21
CA LYS A 33 2.38 -10.03 -3.50
C LYS A 33 0.93 -9.78 -3.81
N GLU A 34 0.40 -8.70 -3.27
CA GLU A 34 -0.93 -8.20 -3.56
C GLU A 34 -0.89 -6.69 -3.80
N VAL A 35 -1.69 -6.20 -4.75
CA VAL A 35 -1.83 -4.78 -5.05
C VAL A 35 -3.29 -4.42 -4.91
N VAL A 36 -3.58 -3.32 -4.20
CA VAL A 36 -4.93 -2.86 -3.88
C VAL A 36 -4.99 -1.36 -4.07
N SER A 37 -6.01 -0.88 -4.77
CA SER A 37 -6.33 0.54 -4.80
C SER A 37 -7.38 0.87 -3.74
N GLY A 38 -7.31 2.07 -3.19
CA GLY A 38 -8.29 2.58 -2.24
C GLY A 38 -8.48 4.09 -2.40
N THR A 39 -9.49 4.60 -1.72
CA THR A 39 -9.83 6.02 -1.72
C THR A 39 -10.16 6.47 -0.31
N ILE A 40 -9.51 7.54 0.15
CA ILE A 40 -9.77 8.18 1.43
C ILE A 40 -10.70 9.37 1.21
N PHE A 41 -11.83 9.41 1.91
CA PHE A 41 -12.86 10.42 1.74
C PHE A 41 -12.84 11.43 2.88
N ARG A 42 -12.93 12.71 2.52
CA ARG A 42 -13.30 13.78 3.45
C ARG A 42 -14.82 13.81 3.62
N LYS A 43 -15.27 13.76 4.86
CA LYS A 43 -16.66 14.01 5.27
C LYS A 43 -16.73 15.32 6.05
N ALA A 44 -17.94 15.75 6.39
CA ALA A 44 -18.16 17.03 7.04
C ALA A 44 -17.40 17.19 8.38
N SER A 45 -17.26 16.12 9.16
CA SER A 45 -16.64 16.14 10.49
C SER A 45 -15.46 15.19 10.66
N TYR A 46 -15.12 14.39 9.65
CA TYR A 46 -14.05 13.40 9.73
C TYR A 46 -13.51 13.04 8.35
N VAL A 47 -12.35 12.38 8.32
CA VAL A 47 -11.79 11.72 7.14
C VAL A 47 -11.84 10.21 7.36
N THR A 48 -12.20 9.44 6.33
CA THR A 48 -12.25 7.98 6.46
C THR A 48 -10.86 7.38 6.63
N VAL A 49 -10.79 6.20 7.24
CA VAL A 49 -9.57 5.38 7.29
C VAL A 49 -9.94 4.00 6.78
N ASP A 50 -9.22 3.54 5.77
CA ASP A 50 -9.43 2.21 5.21
C ASP A 50 -8.79 1.16 6.11
N GLN A 51 -9.53 0.10 6.41
CA GLN A 51 -9.02 -1.02 7.22
C GLN A 51 -9.00 -2.32 6.41
N TYR A 52 -7.84 -2.96 6.41
CA TYR A 52 -7.58 -4.24 5.77
C TYR A 52 -7.27 -5.29 6.84
N THR A 53 -7.85 -6.48 6.71
CA THR A 53 -7.47 -7.61 7.57
C THR A 53 -6.42 -8.47 6.89
N LEU A 54 -5.27 -8.61 7.52
CA LEU A 54 -4.16 -9.44 7.07
C LEU A 54 -4.10 -10.74 7.89
N ASN A 55 -3.88 -11.88 7.25
CA ASN A 55 -3.64 -13.15 7.93
C ASN A 55 -2.22 -13.66 7.65
N ILE A 56 -1.42 -13.77 8.70
CA ILE A 56 -0.07 -14.29 8.65
C ILE A 56 -0.13 -15.78 9.01
N ALA A 57 0.13 -16.64 8.02
CA ALA A 57 0.05 -18.08 8.17
C ALA A 57 1.32 -18.70 8.79
N ALA A 58 2.49 -18.17 8.43
CA ALA A 58 3.78 -18.64 8.91
C ALA A 58 4.01 -18.28 10.38
N SER A 59 4.80 -19.08 11.10
CA SER A 59 5.18 -18.81 12.49
C SER A 59 5.93 -17.49 12.64
N SER A 60 6.70 -17.12 11.61
CA SER A 60 7.41 -15.86 11.47
C SER A 60 7.44 -15.47 9.99
N ALA A 61 7.03 -14.25 9.64
CA ALA A 61 6.98 -13.74 8.27
C ALA A 61 7.44 -12.29 8.20
N VAL A 62 8.28 -11.95 7.22
CA VAL A 62 8.46 -10.55 6.81
C VAL A 62 7.22 -10.09 6.03
N VAL A 63 6.67 -8.95 6.44
CA VAL A 63 5.57 -8.26 5.78
C VAL A 63 6.03 -6.87 5.39
N GLU A 64 5.89 -6.53 4.12
CA GLU A 64 6.15 -5.20 3.57
C GLU A 64 4.84 -4.59 3.07
N ILE A 65 4.62 -3.32 3.40
CA ILE A 65 3.49 -2.49 3.01
C ILE A 65 4.08 -1.22 2.39
N ASP A 66 3.59 -0.87 1.22
CA ASP A 66 4.14 0.18 0.36
C ASP A 66 2.96 0.94 -0.23
N VAL A 67 2.79 2.21 0.09
CA VAL A 67 1.63 3.01 -0.31
C VAL A 67 2.09 4.14 -1.22
N LEU A 68 1.60 4.11 -2.46
CA LEU A 68 1.86 5.14 -3.47
C LEU A 68 0.63 6.03 -3.62
N SER A 69 0.78 7.32 -3.33
CA SER A 69 -0.27 8.32 -3.47
C SER A 69 0.27 9.71 -3.81
N MET A 70 1.40 10.15 -3.27
CA MET A 70 1.88 11.52 -3.42
C MET A 70 2.23 11.86 -4.88
N GLU A 71 1.41 12.72 -5.49
CA GLU A 71 1.49 13.04 -6.94
C GLU A 71 2.14 14.40 -7.24
N THR A 72 2.82 15.00 -6.25
CA THR A 72 3.63 16.20 -6.44
C THR A 72 4.99 16.10 -5.74
N ALA A 73 6.05 16.63 -6.36
CA ALA A 73 7.39 16.70 -5.76
C ALA A 73 7.70 18.05 -5.10
N ASP A 74 6.96 19.09 -5.49
CA ASP A 74 7.27 20.49 -5.22
C ASP A 74 6.02 21.31 -4.84
N ASN A 75 4.87 20.66 -4.70
CA ASN A 75 3.55 21.29 -4.54
C ASN A 75 3.17 22.24 -5.69
N VAL A 76 3.79 22.08 -6.87
CA VAL A 76 3.59 22.92 -8.06
C VAL A 76 3.29 22.10 -9.30
N THR A 77 3.93 20.94 -9.43
CA THR A 77 3.81 20.04 -10.58
C THR A 77 3.05 18.79 -10.18
N PHE A 78 2.27 18.27 -11.13
CA PHE A 78 1.47 17.06 -10.96
C PHE A 78 2.03 15.93 -11.83
N SER A 79 2.07 14.72 -11.30
CA SER A 79 2.40 13.50 -12.06
C SER A 79 1.57 12.34 -11.55
N ASP A 80 0.77 11.73 -12.43
CA ASP A 80 0.01 10.52 -12.13
C ASP A 80 0.98 9.34 -11.93
N VAL A 81 1.27 9.02 -10.66
CA VAL A 81 2.16 7.90 -10.28
C VAL A 81 1.37 6.61 -10.06
N ASN A 82 0.08 6.74 -9.77
CA ASN A 82 -0.73 5.62 -9.34
C ASN A 82 -1.47 4.95 -10.53
N ALA A 83 -1.53 5.62 -11.69
CA ALA A 83 -2.15 5.24 -12.96
C ALA A 83 -3.68 5.21 -12.93
N ASP A 84 -4.30 6.11 -12.18
CA ASP A 84 -5.75 6.32 -12.15
C ASP A 84 -6.20 7.54 -12.98
N CYS A 85 -5.28 8.29 -13.58
CA CYS A 85 -5.56 9.51 -14.33
C CYS A 85 -6.42 10.52 -13.56
N ASP A 86 -6.38 10.47 -12.23
CA ASP A 86 -7.01 11.41 -11.30
C ASP A 86 -5.91 12.26 -10.69
N SER A 87 -6.24 13.49 -10.24
CA SER A 87 -5.28 14.36 -9.55
C SER A 87 -5.51 14.43 -8.03
N ALA A 88 -6.38 13.55 -7.55
CA ALA A 88 -6.77 13.44 -6.17
C ALA A 88 -5.89 12.44 -5.42
N TYR A 89 -5.07 12.92 -4.49
CA TYR A 89 -4.14 12.10 -3.72
C TYR A 89 -4.17 12.42 -2.21
N ILE A 90 -3.42 11.63 -1.43
CA ILE A 90 -3.18 11.87 -0.02
C ILE A 90 -1.68 11.91 0.26
N ASP A 91 -1.33 12.54 1.39
CA ASP A 91 -0.12 12.25 2.15
C ASP A 91 -0.47 11.04 3.04
N PRO A 92 -0.11 9.81 2.65
CA PRO A 92 -0.58 8.61 3.33
C PRO A 92 0.05 8.46 4.73
N GLN A 93 -0.66 7.77 5.61
CA GLN A 93 -0.12 7.27 6.87
C GLN A 93 -0.73 5.90 7.18
N VAL A 94 0.12 4.95 7.57
CA VAL A 94 -0.27 3.58 7.88
C VAL A 94 -0.10 3.24 9.35
N PHE A 95 -1.04 2.47 9.90
CA PHE A 95 -0.93 1.85 11.21
C PHE A 95 -1.18 0.35 11.11
N LEU A 96 -0.35 -0.45 11.77
CA LEU A 96 -0.50 -1.88 11.88
C LEU A 96 -0.88 -2.26 13.31
N PHE A 97 -1.93 -3.05 13.43
CA PHE A 97 -2.42 -3.60 14.70
C PHE A 97 -2.46 -5.12 14.64
N LYS A 98 -2.15 -5.79 15.75
CA LYS A 98 -2.47 -7.20 15.96
C LYS A 98 -3.87 -7.31 16.53
N LYS A 99 -4.73 -8.13 15.91
CA LYS A 99 -6.06 -8.42 16.43
C LYS A 99 -5.97 -9.50 17.49
N LEU A 100 -6.37 -9.19 18.72
CA LEU A 100 -6.38 -10.10 19.84
C LEU A 100 -7.63 -11.01 19.82
N ALA A 101 -7.63 -12.04 20.65
CA ALA A 101 -8.72 -13.03 20.68
C ALA A 101 -10.06 -12.43 21.12
N ASP A 102 -10.05 -11.37 21.93
CA ASP A 102 -11.23 -10.61 22.34
C ASP A 102 -11.70 -9.59 21.28
N GLY A 103 -11.00 -9.53 20.13
CA GLY A 103 -11.27 -8.61 19.03
C GLY A 103 -10.63 -7.23 19.18
N SER A 104 -9.99 -6.93 20.32
CA SER A 104 -9.28 -5.68 20.51
C SER A 104 -8.04 -5.58 19.63
N LEU A 105 -7.62 -4.34 19.35
CA LEU A 105 -6.46 -4.04 18.51
C LEU A 105 -5.28 -3.64 19.38
N SER A 106 -4.20 -4.41 19.30
CA SER A 106 -2.91 -4.06 19.92
C SER A 106 -2.03 -3.38 18.87
N TYR A 107 -1.52 -2.19 19.18
CA TYR A 107 -0.58 -1.49 18.31
C TYR A 107 0.68 -2.33 18.04
N VAL A 108 1.17 -2.28 16.80
CA VAL A 108 2.42 -2.94 16.36
C VAL A 108 3.41 -1.89 15.85
N ALA A 109 3.02 -1.12 14.83
CA ALA A 109 3.88 -0.13 14.18
C ALA A 109 3.03 0.89 13.40
N ASN A 110 3.62 2.02 13.04
CA ASN A 110 3.08 2.99 12.09
C ASN A 110 4.21 3.59 11.26
N ASN A 111 3.88 4.17 10.12
CA ASN A 111 4.78 5.05 9.38
C ASN A 111 3.96 6.00 8.49
N ASP A 112 4.41 7.23 8.30
CA ASP A 112 3.88 8.18 7.31
C ASP A 112 4.83 8.35 6.12
N ASP A 113 6.14 8.23 6.31
CA ASP A 113 7.12 8.45 5.24
C ASP A 113 7.68 7.16 4.60
N ALA A 114 8.47 7.34 3.55
CA ALA A 114 9.32 6.35 2.93
C ALA A 114 10.55 6.09 3.81
N GLY A 115 11.02 4.85 3.77
CA GLY A 115 11.99 4.37 4.74
C GLY A 115 11.30 4.08 6.07
N ASP A 116 11.50 2.87 6.59
CA ASP A 116 11.04 2.52 7.94
C ASP A 116 11.98 3.17 8.98
N ASP A 117 11.52 3.34 10.21
CA ASP A 117 12.28 3.91 11.34
C ASP A 117 13.60 3.15 11.61
N ASN A 118 13.72 1.95 11.06
CA ASN A 118 14.96 1.20 11.02
C ASN A 118 15.88 1.71 9.91
N SER A 119 17.05 2.23 10.30
CA SER A 119 18.08 2.75 9.38
C SER A 119 18.52 1.77 8.27
N ALA A 120 18.35 0.45 8.48
CA ALA A 120 18.63 -0.55 7.44
C ALA A 120 17.66 -0.49 6.24
N TYR A 121 16.52 0.17 6.41
CA TYR A 121 15.44 0.25 5.42
C TYR A 121 15.15 1.69 4.97
N TYR A 122 15.95 2.67 5.40
CA TYR A 122 15.79 4.11 5.10
C TYR A 122 15.65 4.43 3.60
N THR A 123 16.21 3.60 2.70
CA THR A 123 16.12 3.83 1.24
C THR A 123 14.99 3.06 0.57
N ARG A 124 14.16 2.32 1.31
CA ARG A 124 13.04 1.53 0.76
C ARG A 124 11.77 2.39 0.63
N GLY A 125 10.80 1.94 -0.16
CA GLY A 125 9.56 2.69 -0.42
C GLY A 125 9.69 3.80 -1.47
N ARG A 126 10.75 3.79 -2.29
CA ARG A 126 10.98 4.82 -3.33
C ARG A 126 11.14 4.27 -4.74
N SER A 127 11.14 2.96 -4.90
CA SER A 127 11.37 2.30 -6.20
C SER A 127 10.07 2.00 -6.96
N ASP A 128 8.93 2.46 -6.46
CA ASP A 128 7.59 2.18 -6.94
C ASP A 128 6.98 3.30 -7.79
N GLY A 129 7.69 4.43 -7.91
CA GLY A 129 7.25 5.63 -8.62
C GLY A 129 7.03 6.84 -7.72
N SER A 130 7.18 6.70 -6.40
CA SER A 130 7.05 7.79 -5.43
C SER A 130 7.89 9.01 -5.81
N LEU A 131 7.30 10.21 -5.69
CA LEU A 131 7.96 11.47 -6.04
C LEU A 131 8.73 12.08 -4.86
N THR A 132 8.25 11.87 -3.63
CA THR A 132 8.83 12.42 -2.40
C THR A 132 9.07 11.32 -1.36
N ALA A 133 9.39 11.73 -0.12
CA ALA A 133 9.42 10.81 1.01
C ALA A 133 8.04 10.59 1.62
N GLU A 134 7.00 11.31 1.22
CA GLU A 134 5.72 11.35 1.97
C GLU A 134 4.86 10.11 1.71
N ASP A 135 5.26 9.24 0.78
CA ASP A 135 4.60 7.96 0.53
C ASP A 135 5.04 6.90 1.57
N SER A 136 4.08 6.39 2.35
CA SER A 136 4.37 5.52 3.49
C SER A 136 4.91 4.15 3.09
N TYR A 137 6.00 3.74 3.75
CA TYR A 137 6.56 2.39 3.64
C TYR A 137 6.75 1.74 5.01
N LEU A 138 6.26 0.52 5.21
CA LEU A 138 6.40 -0.22 6.47
C LEU A 138 6.86 -1.66 6.22
N ILE A 139 7.91 -2.10 6.93
CA ILE A 139 8.40 -3.49 6.91
C ILE A 139 8.45 -4.04 8.33
N GLN A 140 7.85 -5.21 8.57
CA GLN A 140 7.78 -5.80 9.90
C GLN A 140 7.97 -7.31 9.86
N GLN A 141 8.66 -7.85 10.88
CA GLN A 141 8.68 -9.29 11.14
C GLN A 141 7.49 -9.64 12.03
N LEU A 142 6.48 -10.30 11.47
CA LEU A 142 5.25 -10.65 12.17
C LEU A 142 5.19 -12.13 12.53
N SER A 143 4.63 -12.41 13.71
CA SER A 143 4.26 -13.76 14.11
C SER A 143 2.93 -14.18 13.48
N LYS A 144 2.68 -15.49 13.41
CA LYS A 144 1.37 -16.04 13.00
C LYS A 144 0.21 -15.33 13.71
N GLY A 145 -0.80 -14.93 12.96
CA GLY A 145 -1.99 -14.29 13.52
C GLY A 145 -2.76 -13.43 12.54
N THR A 146 -3.77 -12.74 13.05
CA THR A 146 -4.58 -11.78 12.30
C THR A 146 -4.21 -10.37 12.69
N TYR A 147 -4.04 -9.51 11.70
CA TYR A 147 -3.66 -8.11 11.86
C TYR A 147 -4.65 -7.21 11.14
N VAL A 148 -4.76 -5.97 11.60
CA VAL A 148 -5.50 -4.90 10.93
C VAL A 148 -4.50 -3.85 10.48
N LEU A 149 -4.44 -3.63 9.17
CA LEU A 149 -3.72 -2.53 8.57
C LEU A 149 -4.71 -1.40 8.31
N ALA A 150 -4.46 -0.25 8.91
CA ALA A 150 -5.19 0.98 8.67
C ALA A 150 -4.38 1.87 7.72
N VAL A 151 -5.02 2.38 6.67
CA VAL A 151 -4.46 3.35 5.73
C VAL A 151 -5.33 4.60 5.80
N GLY A 152 -4.73 5.74 6.09
CA GLY A 152 -5.41 7.03 6.08
C GLY A 152 -4.48 8.11 5.58
N ARG A 153 -4.87 9.38 5.78
CA ARG A 153 -4.03 10.54 5.47
C ARG A 153 -3.33 11.07 6.73
N TYR A 154 -2.15 11.65 6.57
CA TYR A 154 -1.47 12.41 7.62
C TYR A 154 -2.21 13.73 7.93
N PRO A 155 -2.33 14.14 9.21
CA PRO A 155 -1.98 13.38 10.40
C PRO A 155 -3.04 12.32 10.75
N LEU A 156 -2.61 11.16 11.25
CA LEU A 156 -3.49 10.10 11.72
C LEU A 156 -3.05 9.63 13.10
N SER A 157 -3.89 9.82 14.13
CA SER A 157 -3.62 9.25 15.45
C SER A 157 -3.90 7.75 15.48
N GLN A 158 -3.20 7.04 16.38
CA GLN A 158 -3.42 5.60 16.62
C GLN A 158 -4.88 5.28 16.95
N ALA A 159 -5.55 6.13 17.73
CA ALA A 159 -6.96 5.94 18.11
C ALA A 159 -7.89 6.09 16.90
N ALA A 160 -7.67 7.11 16.06
CA ALA A 160 -8.40 7.30 14.82
C ALA A 160 -8.18 6.14 13.83
N ALA A 161 -6.93 5.67 13.70
CA ALA A 161 -6.59 4.54 12.85
C ALA A 161 -7.32 3.26 13.27
N ALA A 162 -7.36 2.98 14.57
CA ALA A 162 -8.11 1.85 15.14
C ALA A 162 -9.64 2.02 14.96
N ALA A 163 -10.16 3.25 15.00
CA ALA A 163 -11.57 3.56 14.87
C ALA A 163 -12.10 3.56 13.42
N GLY A 164 -11.22 3.58 12.40
CA GLY A 164 -11.62 3.65 10.99
C GLY A 164 -12.05 5.05 10.51
N GLN A 165 -11.80 6.08 11.32
CA GLN A 165 -12.13 7.48 11.01
C GLN A 165 -11.25 8.43 11.81
N SER A 166 -10.83 9.53 11.18
CA SER A 166 -9.99 10.56 11.80
C SER A 166 -10.70 11.90 11.88
N THR A 167 -10.74 12.47 13.09
CA THR A 167 -11.14 13.87 13.32
C THR A 167 -9.92 14.80 13.44
N ASP A 168 -8.72 14.28 13.26
CA ASP A 168 -7.47 15.00 13.50
C ASP A 168 -7.29 16.05 12.40
N SER A 169 -7.35 17.33 12.73
CA SER A 169 -7.06 18.44 11.81
C SER A 169 -7.82 18.42 10.47
N VAL A 170 -9.10 18.01 10.47
CA VAL A 170 -9.95 17.88 9.25
C VAL A 170 -10.12 19.18 8.45
N SER A 171 -9.95 20.33 9.11
CA SER A 171 -9.97 21.65 8.47
C SER A 171 -8.68 22.01 7.74
N ASP A 172 -7.55 21.44 8.18
CA ASP A 172 -6.21 21.89 7.80
C ASP A 172 -5.48 20.85 6.92
N PHE A 173 -5.88 19.58 7.06
CA PHE A 173 -5.37 18.44 6.32
C PHE A 173 -6.54 17.67 5.74
N SER A 174 -6.66 17.69 4.43
CA SER A 174 -7.57 16.84 3.68
C SER A 174 -6.81 16.22 2.52
N PRO A 175 -7.43 15.26 1.82
CA PRO A 175 -6.94 14.88 0.51
C PRO A 175 -6.69 16.10 -0.38
N TYR A 176 -5.66 15.98 -1.20
CA TYR A 176 -5.22 16.99 -2.14
C TYR A 176 -5.91 16.77 -3.46
N VAL A 177 -6.29 17.86 -4.13
CA VAL A 177 -6.59 17.85 -5.57
C VAL A 177 -5.95 19.10 -6.14
N CYS A 178 -5.15 18.96 -7.18
CA CYS A 178 -4.50 20.10 -7.82
C CYS A 178 -3.78 21.04 -6.82
N MET A 179 -3.07 20.46 -5.85
CA MET A 179 -2.32 21.17 -4.81
C MET A 179 -3.20 21.88 -3.75
N ALA A 180 -4.53 21.79 -3.83
CA ALA A 180 -5.43 22.31 -2.81
C ALA A 180 -5.83 21.22 -1.81
N ARG A 181 -5.60 21.46 -0.51
CA ARG A 181 -6.10 20.65 0.62
C ARG A 181 -7.58 20.86 0.87
N LYS A 182 -8.42 20.62 -0.15
CA LYS A 182 -9.89 20.70 -0.04
C LYS A 182 -10.63 19.62 -0.81
N ALA A 183 -9.93 18.60 -1.32
CA ALA A 183 -10.57 17.55 -2.09
C ALA A 183 -11.56 16.74 -1.21
N SER A 184 -12.64 16.27 -1.84
CA SER A 184 -13.62 15.39 -1.21
C SER A 184 -13.07 13.98 -1.03
N TYR A 185 -12.04 13.59 -1.78
CA TYR A 185 -11.34 12.33 -1.66
C TYR A 185 -9.90 12.40 -2.19
N GLY A 186 -9.11 11.34 -1.95
CA GLY A 186 -7.82 11.10 -2.61
C GLY A 186 -7.56 9.61 -2.74
N ASN A 187 -6.99 9.21 -3.87
CA ASN A 187 -6.73 7.82 -4.22
C ASN A 187 -5.32 7.41 -3.80
N TYR A 188 -5.15 6.11 -3.55
CA TYR A 188 -3.84 5.52 -3.31
C TYR A 188 -3.79 4.11 -3.88
N LYS A 189 -2.56 3.63 -4.11
CA LYS A 189 -2.26 2.26 -4.51
C LYS A 189 -1.32 1.64 -3.49
N MET A 190 -1.81 0.62 -2.79
CA MET A 190 -1.05 -0.12 -1.80
C MET A 190 -0.53 -1.44 -2.39
N THR A 191 0.75 -1.73 -2.17
CA THR A 191 1.34 -3.05 -2.39
C THR A 191 1.67 -3.73 -1.07
N VAL A 192 1.16 -4.94 -0.85
CA VAL A 192 1.47 -5.77 0.31
C VAL A 192 2.27 -6.99 -0.15
N ARG A 193 3.41 -7.26 0.49
CA ARG A 193 4.26 -8.44 0.24
C ARG A 193 4.43 -9.21 1.53
N VAL A 194 4.10 -10.50 1.53
CA VAL A 194 4.18 -11.34 2.72
C VAL A 194 4.96 -12.61 2.42
N GLN A 195 5.99 -12.89 3.22
CA GLN A 195 6.60 -14.21 3.27
C GLN A 195 5.59 -15.22 3.82
N SER A 196 5.22 -16.23 3.04
CA SER A 196 4.12 -17.13 3.38
C SER A 196 4.42 -18.56 2.99
N SER A 197 3.95 -19.52 3.78
CA SER A 197 3.95 -20.94 3.42
C SER A 197 2.76 -21.33 2.51
N SER A 198 1.92 -20.37 2.15
CA SER A 198 0.71 -20.52 1.33
C SER A 198 0.73 -19.50 0.19
N SER A 199 0.18 -19.85 -0.97
CA SER A 199 -0.04 -18.92 -2.08
C SER A 199 -1.36 -18.14 -1.99
N ALA A 200 -2.15 -18.36 -0.94
CA ALA A 200 -3.38 -17.62 -0.71
C ALA A 200 -3.09 -16.12 -0.46
N SER A 201 -4.05 -15.28 -0.83
CA SER A 201 -3.99 -13.83 -0.55
C SER A 201 -3.83 -13.60 0.96
N PRO A 202 -2.86 -12.75 1.37
CA PRO A 202 -2.71 -12.37 2.77
C PRO A 202 -3.84 -11.45 3.25
N ILE A 203 -4.57 -10.78 2.35
CA ILE A 203 -5.66 -9.85 2.67
C ILE A 203 -7.01 -10.59 2.65
N SER A 204 -7.58 -10.89 3.82
CA SER A 204 -8.89 -11.54 3.91
C SER A 204 -10.07 -10.58 3.88
N THR A 205 -9.85 -9.31 4.19
CA THR A 205 -10.90 -8.29 4.19
C THR A 205 -10.34 -7.01 3.63
N ARG A 206 -11.06 -6.42 2.68
CA ARG A 206 -10.72 -5.18 2.00
C ARG A 206 -11.65 -4.06 2.43
N ALA A 207 -11.17 -2.82 2.40
CA ALA A 207 -12.00 -1.64 2.60
C ALA A 207 -13.02 -1.43 1.47
N ASN A 208 -12.67 -1.80 0.23
CA ASN A 208 -13.48 -1.61 -0.98
C ASN A 208 -13.92 -0.14 -1.19
N SER A 209 -13.02 0.79 -0.90
CA SER A 209 -13.26 2.23 -0.95
C SER A 209 -13.00 2.87 -2.31
N TYR A 210 -12.26 2.18 -3.20
CA TYR A 210 -11.78 2.75 -4.46
C TYR A 210 -12.90 3.23 -5.38
N VAL A 211 -12.84 4.49 -5.82
CA VAL A 211 -13.87 5.11 -6.67
C VAL A 211 -13.67 4.88 -8.18
N GLY A 212 -12.53 4.31 -8.58
CA GLY A 212 -12.20 4.06 -9.99
C GLY A 212 -11.16 5.04 -10.54
N ASN A 213 -10.95 4.98 -11.87
CA ASN A 213 -10.02 5.84 -12.59
C ASN A 213 -10.75 6.78 -13.55
N SER A 214 -10.08 7.88 -13.89
CA SER A 214 -10.55 8.91 -14.81
C SER A 214 -9.92 8.79 -16.21
N CYS A 215 -9.26 7.68 -16.54
CA CYS A 215 -8.47 7.55 -17.76
C CYS A 215 -9.26 7.60 -19.08
N ASN A 216 -10.57 7.32 -19.03
CA ASN A 216 -11.44 7.28 -20.21
C ASN A 216 -12.55 8.34 -20.19
N VAL A 217 -12.48 9.32 -19.29
CA VAL A 217 -13.45 10.42 -19.28
C VAL A 217 -13.04 11.45 -20.35
N ALA A 218 -14.03 12.14 -20.93
CA ALA A 218 -13.77 13.10 -22.00
C ALA A 218 -12.78 14.17 -21.52
N SER A 219 -11.95 14.70 -22.43
CA SER A 219 -10.94 15.72 -22.07
C SER A 219 -11.54 16.98 -21.46
N SER A 220 -12.81 17.29 -21.75
CA SER A 220 -13.59 18.36 -21.11
C SER A 220 -13.94 18.12 -19.64
N VAL A 221 -13.82 16.86 -19.19
CA VAL A 221 -13.99 16.41 -17.79
C VAL A 221 -12.63 16.24 -17.13
N THR A 222 -11.59 15.79 -17.85
CA THR A 222 -10.19 15.74 -17.37
C THR A 222 -9.39 17.03 -17.56
N THR A 223 -10.01 18.19 -17.88
CA THR A 223 -9.32 19.50 -17.87
C THR A 223 -8.99 19.95 -16.44
N GLU A 224 -8.82 19.00 -15.53
CA GLU A 224 -8.34 19.22 -14.19
C GLU A 224 -6.82 19.23 -14.23
N CYS A 225 -6.33 20.47 -14.22
CA CYS A 225 -5.04 20.86 -13.66
C CYS A 225 -3.83 20.76 -14.57
N ALA A 226 -4.04 20.89 -15.87
CA ALA A 226 -3.07 21.57 -16.72
C ALA A 226 -3.19 23.11 -16.54
N TYR A 227 -2.74 23.66 -15.41
CA TYR A 227 -2.64 25.12 -15.24
C TYR A 227 -1.19 25.58 -15.07
N ALA A 228 -0.79 26.53 -15.93
CA ALA A 228 0.29 27.47 -15.61
C ALA A 228 -0.29 28.50 -14.63
N LEU A 229 0.31 28.59 -13.44
CA LEU A 229 -0.15 29.43 -12.33
C LEU A 229 -0.17 30.94 -12.69
N PRO A 230 -1.31 31.64 -12.60
CA PRO A 230 -1.33 33.08 -12.37
C PRO A 230 -1.22 33.38 -10.87
N SER A 231 -0.82 34.60 -10.53
CA SER A 231 -0.45 35.09 -9.20
C SER A 231 -1.53 35.08 -8.11
N ASP A 232 -2.74 34.55 -8.36
CA ASP A 232 -3.85 34.51 -7.41
C ASP A 232 -4.52 33.11 -7.37
N ILE A 233 -3.87 32.22 -6.62
CA ILE A 233 -4.16 30.77 -6.55
C ILE A 233 -5.55 30.47 -5.95
N GLY A 234 -6.03 31.32 -5.04
CA GLY A 234 -7.22 31.01 -4.22
C GLY A 234 -8.54 31.13 -4.97
N SER A 235 -8.70 32.14 -5.84
CA SER A 235 -9.93 32.37 -6.59
C SER A 235 -10.02 31.57 -7.89
N ASP A 236 -8.88 31.27 -8.53
CA ASP A 236 -8.87 30.61 -9.83
C ASP A 236 -9.11 29.09 -9.74
N ILE A 237 -8.67 28.43 -8.68
CA ILE A 237 -8.99 27.01 -8.41
C ILE A 237 -10.51 26.83 -8.28
N LEU A 238 -11.19 27.72 -7.55
CA LEU A 238 -12.64 27.67 -7.34
C LEU A 238 -13.46 27.96 -8.61
N ASN A 239 -12.90 28.70 -9.56
CA ASN A 239 -13.60 29.08 -10.79
C ASN A 239 -13.34 28.14 -11.97
N ARG A 240 -12.28 27.32 -11.92
CA ARG A 240 -11.80 26.58 -13.09
C ARG A 240 -11.61 25.07 -12.89
N CYS A 241 -11.45 24.59 -11.66
CA CYS A 241 -11.56 23.16 -11.38
C CYS A 241 -13.04 22.80 -11.37
N SER A 242 -13.48 22.01 -12.36
CA SER A 242 -14.88 21.63 -12.51
C SER A 242 -15.23 20.37 -11.69
N TYR A 243 -14.57 20.15 -10.55
CA TYR A 243 -14.91 19.02 -9.70
C TYR A 243 -16.04 19.35 -8.74
N ASP A 244 -17.14 18.65 -9.00
CA ASP A 244 -18.21 18.29 -8.08
C ASP A 244 -19.07 19.42 -7.49
N LYS A 245 -19.97 19.95 -8.32
CA LYS A 245 -21.17 20.68 -7.86
C LYS A 245 -22.28 19.76 -7.33
N THR A 246 -22.04 18.46 -7.11
CA THR A 246 -23.05 17.50 -6.63
C THR A 246 -22.95 17.17 -5.14
N ILE A 247 -22.03 17.81 -4.41
CA ILE A 247 -21.97 17.74 -2.94
C ILE A 247 -22.08 19.16 -2.34
N TYR A 248 -23.30 19.71 -2.43
CA TYR A 248 -23.85 20.70 -1.51
C TYR A 248 -25.28 20.28 -1.14
#